data_AF-A0A2T2W040-F1
#
_entry.id   AF-A0A2T2W040-F1
#
_cell.length_a   1.000
_cell.length_b   1.000
_cell.length_c   1.000
_cell.angle_alpha   90.00
_cell.angle_beta   90.00
_cell.angle_gamma   90.00
#
_symmetry.space_group_name_H-M   'P 1'
#
loop_
_entity.id
_entity.type
_entity.pdbx_description
1 polymer ?
#
loop_
_entity_poly.entity_id
_entity_poly.type
_entity_poly.pdbx_seq_one_letter_code
_entity_poly.pdbx_strand_id
1 'polypeptide(L)'
;MLAWAQETRSYGSDGSDGRSGRSGRDGTAGSSQTAIADGSPASFTLTGSDGEDGENGEDGYRPRCGGQPRNVSYHLQAPDGGNGGDGGQGGSGGAGGNLTVYFGDRAALRLLSVDAQGGRFGRGGRGGSGTLGCRCDRRDWEMQTCTGTPGQPDYSCHNTRYSCRDGRSGRNGAFGRDGAPGADGQLWIVNQLEPLQPETPVAAVGLSTLANQPVQLSRNLWAERSGANALLALGSRVNDTYQEYTGRVEGTVSLDWQAPRPLGTFAGGDIRTEIQPDGSLAATFPDSLWADYTTRREGDQMVITVTNAVRASDVTRLALGTVQGSGANLSAAVIDLASESEYLTTQFRLTLKTTRDDPRDNRRPRYVTVYDDVVPAELVSLTGNRFELAVGRLPIDRGPLTRGTYAQLEITAVRSLGDNRAEQAMSWQGQF
;
A
#
# COMPACT_ATOMS: atom_id res chain seq x y z
N MET A 1 -24.28 36.48 36.45
CA MET A 1 -24.56 36.85 35.04
C MET A 1 -24.75 35.57 34.25
N LEU A 2 -25.99 35.14 34.10
CA LEU A 2 -26.36 34.01 33.24
C LEU A 2 -26.49 34.57 31.82
N ALA A 3 -25.61 34.15 30.91
CA ALA A 3 -25.76 34.44 29.49
C ALA A 3 -26.91 33.59 28.95
N TRP A 4 -28.07 34.20 28.74
CA TRP A 4 -29.18 33.55 28.05
C TRP A 4 -28.74 33.36 26.60
N ALA A 5 -28.43 32.12 26.22
CA ALA A 5 -28.26 31.77 24.81
C ALA A 5 -29.58 32.14 24.11
N GLN A 6 -29.56 33.18 23.27
CA GLN A 6 -30.76 33.59 22.57
C GLN A 6 -31.16 32.48 21.59
N GLU A 7 -32.31 31.88 21.87
CA GLU A 7 -32.83 30.75 21.12
C GLU A 7 -33.03 31.16 19.64
N THR A 8 -32.60 30.32 18.70
CA THR A 8 -32.92 30.49 17.27
C THR A 8 -34.00 29.49 16.91
N ARG A 9 -35.11 29.94 16.34
CA ARG A 9 -36.22 29.09 15.92
C ARG A 9 -36.43 29.15 14.42
N SER A 10 -36.65 28.01 13.79
CA SER A 10 -37.07 27.94 12.40
C SER A 10 -38.57 28.20 12.27
N TYR A 11 -38.98 28.73 11.12
CA TYR A 11 -40.38 28.86 10.72
C TYR A 11 -40.58 28.21 9.35
N GLY A 12 -41.79 27.76 9.02
CA GLY A 12 -42.03 27.01 7.77
C GLY A 12 -41.43 25.59 7.82
N SER A 13 -41.13 25.04 6.64
CA SER A 13 -40.48 23.72 6.52
C SER A 13 -39.44 23.72 5.42
N ASP A 14 -38.31 23.06 5.67
CA ASP A 14 -37.23 22.90 4.69
C ASP A 14 -37.71 22.17 3.44
N GLY A 15 -36.96 22.35 2.36
CA GLY A 15 -37.07 21.55 1.16
C GLY A 15 -36.60 20.13 1.44
N SER A 16 -37.00 19.18 0.60
CA SER A 16 -36.52 17.81 0.69
C SER A 16 -35.51 17.53 -0.41
N ASP A 17 -34.47 16.77 -0.07
CA ASP A 17 -33.48 16.35 -1.04
C ASP A 17 -34.07 15.40 -2.09
N GLY A 18 -33.60 15.54 -3.33
CA GLY A 18 -33.88 14.62 -4.41
C GLY A 18 -33.11 13.31 -4.19
N ARG A 19 -33.66 12.19 -4.65
CA ARG A 19 -33.02 10.89 -4.56
C ARG A 19 -31.90 10.77 -5.58
N SER A 20 -30.77 10.19 -5.19
CA SER A 20 -29.73 9.84 -6.14
C SER A 20 -30.17 8.68 -7.04
N GLY A 21 -29.78 8.73 -8.30
CA GLY A 21 -30.02 7.66 -9.25
C GLY A 21 -29.20 6.41 -8.93
N ARG A 22 -29.76 5.23 -9.21
CA ARG A 22 -29.05 3.96 -9.09
C ARG A 22 -27.94 3.87 -10.13
N SER A 23 -26.78 3.36 -9.73
CA SER A 23 -25.75 2.95 -10.69
C SER A 23 -26.25 1.79 -11.58
N GLY A 24 -25.82 1.83 -12.84
CA GLY A 24 -25.95 0.72 -13.77
C GLY A 24 -25.09 -0.45 -13.32
N ARG A 25 -25.53 -1.66 -13.67
CA ARG A 25 -24.79 -2.90 -13.42
C ARG A 25 -23.70 -3.09 -14.47
N ASP A 26 -22.56 -3.61 -14.04
CA ASP A 26 -21.53 -4.06 -14.96
C ASP A 26 -22.02 -5.27 -15.76
N GLY A 27 -21.55 -5.35 -17.01
CA GLY A 27 -21.75 -6.49 -17.88
C GLY A 27 -20.97 -7.72 -17.39
N THR A 28 -21.48 -8.90 -17.73
CA THR A 28 -20.86 -10.18 -17.40
C THR A 28 -19.83 -10.56 -18.45
N ALA A 29 -18.70 -11.11 -18.00
CA ALA A 29 -17.69 -11.64 -18.91
C ALA A 29 -18.22 -12.82 -19.73
N GLY A 30 -17.77 -12.92 -20.98
CA GLY A 30 -18.02 -14.08 -21.83
C GLY A 30 -17.30 -15.32 -21.33
N SER A 31 -17.88 -16.49 -21.57
CA SER A 31 -17.31 -17.77 -21.14
C SER A 31 -16.10 -18.14 -22.00
N SER A 32 -14.94 -18.38 -21.39
CA SER A 32 -13.77 -18.92 -22.10
C SER A 32 -13.98 -20.38 -22.50
N GLN A 33 -13.40 -20.79 -23.62
CA GLN A 33 -13.52 -22.16 -24.14
C GLN A 33 -12.18 -22.73 -24.62
N THR A 34 -12.13 -24.06 -24.70
CA THR A 34 -11.03 -24.81 -25.28
C THR A 34 -11.55 -25.66 -26.43
N ALA A 35 -10.83 -25.67 -27.55
CA ALA A 35 -11.21 -26.42 -28.74
C ALA A 35 -10.02 -27.14 -29.37
N ILE A 36 -10.31 -28.16 -30.17
CA ILE A 36 -9.33 -28.84 -31.02
C ILE A 36 -9.69 -28.53 -32.47
N ALA A 37 -8.75 -27.99 -33.23
CA ALA A 37 -8.86 -27.75 -34.66
C ALA A 37 -8.41 -29.00 -35.43
N ASP A 38 -9.34 -29.93 -35.61
CA ASP A 38 -9.12 -31.21 -36.32
C ASP A 38 -9.41 -31.15 -37.84
N GLY A 39 -9.70 -29.96 -38.36
CA GLY A 39 -10.11 -29.74 -39.75
C GLY A 39 -11.63 -29.62 -39.94
N SER A 40 -12.43 -29.77 -38.90
CA SER A 40 -13.87 -29.51 -38.93
C SER A 40 -14.19 -28.03 -38.64
N PRO A 41 -15.11 -27.39 -39.39
CA PRO A 41 -15.56 -26.04 -39.08
C PRO A 41 -16.28 -25.97 -37.73
N ALA A 42 -16.03 -24.91 -36.97
CA ALA A 42 -16.68 -24.66 -35.69
C ALA A 42 -16.92 -23.15 -35.47
N SER A 43 -17.91 -22.82 -34.63
CA SER A 43 -18.25 -21.44 -34.29
C SER A 43 -18.33 -21.24 -32.79
N PHE A 44 -17.74 -20.15 -32.29
CA PHE A 44 -17.65 -19.82 -30.88
C PHE A 44 -18.20 -18.41 -30.64
N THR A 45 -19.16 -18.29 -29.73
CA THR A 45 -19.68 -17.00 -29.25
C THR A 45 -19.28 -16.85 -27.79
N LEU A 46 -18.28 -15.99 -27.57
CA LEU A 46 -17.61 -15.73 -26.30
C LEU A 46 -17.78 -14.26 -25.90
N THR A 47 -18.80 -13.57 -26.43
CA THR A 47 -18.98 -12.13 -26.23
C THR A 47 -19.27 -11.78 -24.77
N GLY A 48 -18.68 -10.69 -24.28
CA GLY A 48 -19.08 -10.08 -23.02
C GLY A 48 -20.40 -9.31 -23.16
N SER A 49 -21.18 -9.20 -22.08
CA SER A 49 -22.44 -8.46 -22.11
C SER A 49 -22.21 -6.95 -21.92
N ASP A 50 -23.14 -6.14 -22.41
CA ASP A 50 -23.12 -4.69 -22.18
C ASP A 50 -23.35 -4.35 -20.70
N GLY A 51 -22.76 -3.24 -20.25
CA GLY A 51 -23.10 -2.60 -18.98
C GLY A 51 -24.39 -1.78 -19.08
N GLU A 52 -25.10 -1.63 -17.97
CA GLU A 52 -26.34 -0.83 -17.90
C GLU A 52 -26.04 0.66 -17.69
N ASP A 53 -26.92 1.52 -18.18
CA ASP A 53 -26.88 2.95 -17.89
C ASP A 53 -27.19 3.23 -16.41
N GLY A 54 -26.56 4.26 -15.85
CA GLY A 54 -26.91 4.83 -14.56
C GLY A 54 -28.19 5.66 -14.65
N GLU A 55 -29.01 5.58 -13.61
CA GLU A 55 -30.24 6.39 -13.51
C GLU A 55 -29.90 7.85 -13.16
N ASN A 56 -30.75 8.78 -13.58
CA ASN A 56 -30.59 10.19 -13.21
C ASN A 56 -30.94 10.40 -11.73
N GLY A 57 -30.28 11.35 -11.08
CA GLY A 57 -30.72 11.87 -9.80
C GLY A 57 -31.97 12.74 -9.96
N GLU A 58 -32.84 12.70 -8.95
CA GLU A 58 -34.04 13.54 -8.88
C GLU A 58 -33.69 14.97 -8.46
N ASP A 59 -34.50 15.93 -8.88
CA ASP A 59 -34.38 17.31 -8.39
C ASP A 59 -34.76 17.39 -6.90
N GLY A 60 -34.13 18.33 -6.19
CA GLY A 60 -34.56 18.72 -4.86
C GLY A 60 -35.92 19.40 -4.90
N TYR A 61 -36.66 19.35 -3.79
CA TYR A 61 -37.95 20.00 -3.66
C TYR A 61 -37.83 21.30 -2.87
N ARG A 62 -38.61 22.29 -3.29
CA ARG A 62 -38.58 23.62 -2.67
C ARG A 62 -39.08 23.59 -1.23
N PRO A 63 -38.52 24.43 -0.35
CA PRO A 63 -39.02 24.64 1.00
C PRO A 63 -40.39 25.32 0.99
N ARG A 64 -41.13 25.14 2.08
CA ARG A 64 -42.34 25.93 2.37
C ARG A 64 -41.97 27.06 3.31
N CYS A 65 -41.75 28.25 2.75
CA CYS A 65 -41.28 29.41 3.52
C CYS A 65 -42.23 29.86 4.63
N GLY A 66 -43.55 29.63 4.47
CA GLY A 66 -44.55 30.15 5.40
C GLY A 66 -44.48 31.68 5.52
N GLY A 67 -45.14 32.22 6.55
CA GLY A 67 -45.02 33.63 6.91
C GLY A 67 -44.01 33.80 8.04
N GLN A 68 -43.07 34.75 7.90
CA GLN A 68 -42.12 35.06 8.97
C GLN A 68 -42.86 35.63 10.20
N PRO A 69 -42.72 35.01 11.40
CA PRO A 69 -43.27 35.56 12.63
C PRO A 69 -42.72 36.96 12.93
N ARG A 70 -43.59 37.86 13.40
CA ARG A 70 -43.23 39.26 13.70
C ARG A 70 -43.19 39.50 15.21
N ASN A 71 -42.28 40.38 15.64
CA ASN A 71 -42.17 40.87 17.03
C ASN A 71 -42.00 39.74 18.06
N VAL A 72 -41.14 38.77 17.75
CA VAL A 72 -40.86 37.63 18.63
C VAL A 72 -39.54 37.83 19.39
N SER A 73 -39.41 37.29 20.59
CA SER A 73 -38.24 37.46 21.47
C SER A 73 -37.15 36.40 21.26
N TYR A 74 -36.92 35.98 20.01
CA TYR A 74 -35.94 34.97 19.62
C TYR A 74 -35.45 35.18 18.19
N HIS A 75 -34.26 34.67 17.84
CA HIS A 75 -33.76 34.74 16.45
C HIS A 75 -34.55 33.79 15.55
N LEU A 76 -34.61 34.10 14.27
CA LEU A 76 -35.29 33.28 13.27
C LEU A 76 -34.31 32.68 12.25
N GLN A 77 -34.62 31.49 11.76
CA GLN A 77 -33.96 30.87 10.62
C GLN A 77 -35.02 30.53 9.56
N ALA A 78 -34.85 31.05 8.35
CA ALA A 78 -35.71 30.72 7.23
C ALA A 78 -35.37 29.31 6.68
N PRO A 79 -36.35 28.59 6.11
CA PRO A 79 -36.14 27.24 5.60
C PRO A 79 -35.11 27.10 4.49
N ASP A 80 -34.31 26.05 4.57
CA ASP A 80 -33.30 25.68 3.57
C ASP A 80 -33.94 24.99 2.36
N GLY A 81 -33.33 25.15 1.18
CA GLY A 81 -33.74 24.44 -0.03
C GLY A 81 -33.18 23.02 -0.08
N GLY A 82 -33.93 22.10 -0.69
CA GLY A 82 -33.49 20.72 -0.90
C GLY A 82 -32.40 20.63 -1.97
N ASN A 83 -31.42 19.74 -1.75
CA ASN A 83 -30.38 19.40 -2.70
C ASN A 83 -30.94 18.50 -3.82
N GLY A 84 -30.38 18.57 -5.02
CA GLY A 84 -30.61 17.58 -6.06
C GLY A 84 -29.83 16.30 -5.77
N GLY A 85 -30.39 15.15 -6.16
CA GLY A 85 -29.73 13.86 -6.05
C GLY A 85 -28.64 13.69 -7.10
N ASP A 86 -27.62 12.89 -6.79
CA ASP A 86 -26.55 12.58 -7.73
C ASP A 86 -27.01 11.60 -8.81
N GLY A 87 -26.46 11.69 -10.02
CA GLY A 87 -26.65 10.69 -11.06
C GLY A 87 -25.89 9.40 -10.75
N GLY A 88 -26.51 8.26 -11.04
CA GLY A 88 -25.88 6.94 -10.92
C GLY A 88 -24.73 6.76 -11.91
N GLN A 89 -23.73 5.96 -11.55
CA GLN A 89 -22.63 5.64 -12.46
C GLN A 89 -23.12 4.68 -13.57
N GLY A 90 -22.56 4.77 -14.78
CA GLY A 90 -22.77 3.75 -15.81
C GLY A 90 -21.96 2.48 -15.52
N GLY A 91 -22.52 1.32 -15.84
CA GLY A 91 -21.83 0.04 -15.71
C GLY A 91 -20.79 -0.17 -16.79
N SER A 92 -19.70 -0.86 -16.49
CA SER A 92 -18.69 -1.25 -17.48
C SER A 92 -19.18 -2.43 -18.32
N GLY A 93 -18.72 -2.55 -19.56
CA GLY A 93 -18.97 -3.72 -20.39
C GLY A 93 -18.17 -4.94 -19.92
N GLY A 94 -18.77 -6.12 -20.00
CA GLY A 94 -18.09 -7.38 -19.71
C GLY A 94 -17.02 -7.69 -20.76
N ALA A 95 -15.89 -8.27 -20.33
CA ALA A 95 -14.85 -8.71 -21.27
C ALA A 95 -15.33 -9.92 -22.11
N GLY A 96 -14.82 -10.06 -23.33
CA GLY A 96 -14.95 -11.28 -24.11
C GLY A 96 -14.19 -12.44 -23.49
N GLY A 97 -14.69 -13.65 -23.66
CA GLY A 97 -14.06 -14.90 -23.22
C GLY A 97 -12.87 -15.28 -24.11
N ASN A 98 -11.88 -15.94 -23.52
CA ASN A 98 -10.70 -16.39 -24.24
C ASN A 98 -10.96 -17.72 -24.96
N LEU A 99 -10.24 -17.97 -26.05
CA LEU A 99 -10.28 -19.24 -26.75
C LEU A 99 -8.89 -19.87 -26.76
N THR A 100 -8.77 -21.09 -26.24
CA THR A 100 -7.57 -21.92 -26.37
C THR A 100 -7.78 -22.98 -27.45
N VAL A 101 -6.95 -22.99 -28.48
CA VAL A 101 -7.06 -23.91 -29.62
C VAL A 101 -5.85 -24.81 -29.73
N TYR A 102 -6.09 -26.11 -29.67
CA TYR A 102 -5.12 -27.16 -29.97
C TYR A 102 -5.21 -27.53 -31.45
N PHE A 103 -4.11 -27.51 -32.18
CA PHE A 103 -4.11 -27.76 -33.63
C PHE A 103 -2.91 -28.59 -34.07
N GLY A 104 -3.10 -29.41 -35.10
CA GLY A 104 -2.01 -30.13 -35.78
C GLY A 104 -1.60 -29.48 -37.11
N ASP A 105 -2.55 -28.85 -37.81
CA ASP A 105 -2.31 -28.06 -39.01
C ASP A 105 -2.84 -26.63 -38.79
N ARG A 106 -1.98 -25.64 -38.98
CA ARG A 106 -2.31 -24.23 -38.81
C ARG A 106 -3.41 -23.78 -39.78
N ALA A 107 -3.53 -24.41 -40.95
CA ALA A 107 -4.60 -24.10 -41.90
C ALA A 107 -6.00 -24.42 -41.36
N ALA A 108 -6.12 -25.37 -40.42
CA ALA A 108 -7.39 -25.73 -39.79
C ALA A 108 -7.96 -24.59 -38.93
N LEU A 109 -7.13 -23.68 -38.42
CA LEU A 109 -7.58 -22.51 -37.66
C LEU A 109 -8.53 -21.62 -38.47
N ARG A 110 -8.36 -21.56 -39.79
CA ARG A 110 -9.20 -20.76 -40.70
C ARG A 110 -10.63 -21.26 -40.82
N LEU A 111 -10.92 -22.45 -40.28
CA LEU A 111 -12.26 -23.03 -40.25
C LEU A 111 -13.02 -22.68 -38.96
N LEU A 112 -12.36 -22.00 -38.02
CA LEU A 112 -12.93 -21.59 -36.74
C LEU A 112 -13.44 -20.15 -36.82
N SER A 113 -14.75 -19.96 -36.66
CA SER A 113 -15.39 -18.65 -36.52
C SER A 113 -15.48 -18.29 -35.04
N VAL A 114 -14.92 -17.15 -34.64
CA VAL A 114 -14.87 -16.74 -33.23
C VAL A 114 -15.38 -15.33 -33.07
N ASP A 115 -16.36 -15.12 -32.20
CA ASP A 115 -16.79 -13.81 -31.74
C ASP A 115 -16.56 -13.69 -30.24
N ALA A 116 -15.45 -13.05 -29.87
CA ALA A 116 -15.05 -12.79 -28.49
C ALA A 116 -15.05 -11.29 -28.20
N GLN A 117 -15.96 -10.53 -28.79
CA GLN A 117 -16.05 -9.10 -28.57
C GLN A 117 -16.36 -8.75 -27.10
N GLY A 118 -15.74 -7.69 -26.59
CA GLY A 118 -16.12 -7.08 -25.32
C GLY A 118 -17.43 -6.29 -25.39
N GLY A 119 -18.19 -6.31 -24.30
CA GLY A 119 -19.45 -5.58 -24.16
C GLY A 119 -19.26 -4.06 -24.18
N ARG A 120 -20.31 -3.33 -24.51
CA ARG A 120 -20.32 -1.86 -24.47
C ARG A 120 -20.49 -1.38 -23.03
N PHE A 121 -20.03 -0.16 -22.77
CA PHE A 121 -20.27 0.51 -21.49
C PHE A 121 -21.66 1.15 -21.44
N GLY A 122 -22.19 1.27 -20.22
CA GLY A 122 -23.35 2.09 -19.90
C GLY A 122 -22.96 3.54 -19.61
N ARG A 123 -23.88 4.46 -19.87
CA ARG A 123 -23.72 5.90 -19.65
C ARG A 123 -24.00 6.28 -18.20
N GLY A 124 -23.33 7.31 -17.70
CA GLY A 124 -23.63 7.90 -16.41
C GLY A 124 -24.96 8.67 -16.42
N GLY A 125 -25.69 8.57 -15.31
CA GLY A 125 -26.89 9.35 -15.06
C GLY A 125 -26.57 10.82 -14.80
N ARG A 126 -27.53 11.71 -15.09
CA ARG A 126 -27.40 13.15 -14.80
C ARG A 126 -27.69 13.44 -13.33
N GLY A 127 -27.02 14.42 -12.76
CA GLY A 127 -27.37 14.96 -11.44
C GLY A 127 -28.63 15.81 -11.48
N GLY A 128 -29.44 15.75 -10.43
CA GLY A 128 -30.61 16.58 -10.23
C GLY A 128 -30.26 17.99 -9.77
N SER A 129 -31.19 18.92 -9.94
CA SER A 129 -31.02 20.34 -9.56
C SER A 129 -31.37 20.57 -8.09
N GLY A 130 -30.57 21.37 -7.39
CA GLY A 130 -30.92 21.89 -6.07
C GLY A 130 -31.93 23.03 -6.14
N THR A 131 -32.59 23.33 -5.03
CA THR A 131 -33.58 24.41 -4.93
C THR A 131 -33.12 25.55 -4.03
N LEU A 132 -33.65 26.75 -4.27
CA LEU A 132 -33.33 27.91 -3.45
C LEU A 132 -33.96 27.81 -2.05
N GLY A 133 -33.22 28.25 -1.05
CA GLY A 133 -33.74 28.47 0.30
C GLY A 133 -34.66 29.71 0.38
N CYS A 134 -35.43 29.78 1.45
CA CYS A 134 -36.32 30.89 1.73
C CYS A 134 -35.55 32.13 2.21
N ARG A 135 -36.07 33.32 1.89
CA ARG A 135 -35.50 34.58 2.36
C ARG A 135 -36.32 35.15 3.51
N CYS A 136 -35.65 35.78 4.46
CA CYS A 136 -36.29 36.56 5.51
C CYS A 136 -36.80 37.87 4.93
N ASP A 137 -38.08 38.19 5.18
CA ASP A 137 -38.67 39.47 4.81
C ASP A 137 -38.11 40.61 5.69
N ARG A 138 -37.88 40.33 6.97
CA ARG A 138 -37.27 41.26 7.94
C ARG A 138 -36.04 40.64 8.60
N ARG A 139 -34.87 41.24 8.37
CA ARG A 139 -33.59 40.68 8.81
C ARG A 139 -33.26 40.92 10.28
N ASP A 140 -33.81 41.96 10.90
CA ASP A 140 -33.58 42.27 12.31
C ASP A 140 -34.68 43.15 12.91
N TRP A 141 -34.82 43.05 14.24
CA TRP A 141 -35.74 43.87 15.04
C TRP A 141 -35.30 43.92 16.50
N GLU A 142 -35.83 44.88 17.25
CA GLU A 142 -35.58 45.01 18.69
C GLU A 142 -36.88 44.81 19.47
N MET A 143 -36.78 44.14 20.62
CA MET A 143 -37.88 44.02 21.58
C MET A 143 -37.45 44.63 22.90
N GLN A 144 -38.29 45.52 23.43
CA GLN A 144 -38.11 46.09 24.75
C GLN A 144 -38.77 45.19 25.79
N THR A 145 -37.97 44.72 26.75
CA THR A 145 -38.47 43.95 27.90
C THR A 145 -38.27 44.78 29.15
N CYS A 146 -39.35 45.07 29.86
CA CYS A 146 -39.31 45.81 31.11
C CYS A 146 -39.57 44.89 32.31
N THR A 147 -38.76 45.02 33.34
CA THR A 147 -38.94 44.38 34.65
C THR A 147 -39.35 45.45 35.67
N GLY A 148 -40.13 45.09 36.70
CA GLY A 148 -40.63 46.04 37.70
C GLY A 148 -41.94 46.73 37.29
N THR A 149 -42.48 47.59 38.15
CA THR A 149 -43.74 48.31 37.89
C THR A 149 -43.46 49.74 37.45
N PRO A 150 -44.05 50.25 36.35
CA PRO A 150 -43.84 51.63 35.91
C PRO A 150 -44.04 52.64 37.06
N GLY A 151 -43.01 53.44 37.34
CA GLY A 151 -43.00 54.43 38.43
C GLY A 151 -42.36 53.96 39.74
N GLN A 152 -41.92 52.71 39.85
CA GLN A 152 -41.14 52.18 40.97
C GLN A 152 -39.62 52.19 40.67
N PRO A 153 -38.74 52.22 41.69
CA PRO A 153 -37.28 52.22 41.49
C PRO A 153 -36.75 50.93 40.83
N ASP A 154 -37.51 49.84 40.88
CA ASP A 154 -37.16 48.55 40.28
C ASP A 154 -37.58 48.43 38.80
N TYR A 155 -38.19 49.48 38.23
CA TYR A 155 -38.55 49.52 36.83
C TYR A 155 -37.34 49.75 35.92
N SER A 156 -36.97 48.73 35.14
CA SER A 156 -35.90 48.81 34.15
C SER A 156 -36.34 48.17 32.84
N CYS A 157 -36.09 48.85 31.73
CA CYS A 157 -36.33 48.33 30.39
C CYS A 157 -35.01 48.10 29.65
N HIS A 158 -34.89 46.96 29.00
CA HIS A 158 -33.76 46.65 28.14
C HIS A 158 -34.26 46.27 26.74
N ASN A 159 -33.60 46.82 25.71
CA ASN A 159 -33.85 46.44 24.33
C ASN A 159 -32.93 45.27 23.96
N THR A 160 -33.53 44.22 23.43
CA THR A 160 -32.80 43.06 22.91
C THR A 160 -32.99 42.98 21.41
N ARG A 161 -31.89 42.91 20.65
CA ARG A 161 -31.91 42.80 19.19
C ARG A 161 -31.93 41.34 18.75
N TYR A 162 -32.87 41.02 17.87
CA TYR A 162 -33.01 39.71 17.24
C TYR A 162 -32.83 39.84 15.73
N SER A 163 -32.55 38.71 15.08
CA SER A 163 -32.24 38.65 13.65
C SER A 163 -32.84 37.43 13.00
N CYS A 164 -33.07 37.52 11.68
CA CYS A 164 -33.46 36.41 10.82
C CYS A 164 -32.36 36.11 9.81
N ARG A 165 -32.00 34.84 9.67
CA ARG A 165 -31.05 34.36 8.66
C ARG A 165 -31.80 33.66 7.53
N ASP A 166 -31.42 33.97 6.28
CA ASP A 166 -31.97 33.31 5.10
C ASP A 166 -31.63 31.81 5.12
N GLY A 167 -32.49 31.01 4.50
CA GLY A 167 -32.21 29.61 4.25
C GLY A 167 -31.18 29.45 3.15
N ARG A 168 -30.37 28.41 3.25
CA ARG A 168 -29.36 28.03 2.28
C ARG A 168 -30.03 27.43 1.05
N SER A 169 -29.48 27.72 -0.12
CA SER A 169 -29.86 27.00 -1.34
C SER A 169 -29.25 25.61 -1.33
N GLY A 170 -30.04 24.63 -1.77
CA GLY A 170 -29.58 23.28 -2.06
C GLY A 170 -28.60 23.26 -3.22
N ARG A 171 -27.73 22.27 -3.22
CA ARG A 171 -26.72 22.03 -4.26
C ARG A 171 -27.29 21.17 -5.37
N ASN A 172 -26.75 21.31 -6.58
CA ASN A 172 -27.02 20.36 -7.66
C ASN A 172 -26.25 19.06 -7.38
N GLY A 173 -26.85 17.94 -7.74
CA GLY A 173 -26.20 16.64 -7.75
C GLY A 173 -25.13 16.56 -8.84
N ALA A 174 -24.15 15.70 -8.62
CA ALA A 174 -23.11 15.40 -9.58
C ALA A 174 -23.63 14.50 -10.70
N PHE A 175 -23.02 14.61 -11.89
CA PHE A 175 -23.22 13.64 -12.97
C PHE A 175 -22.47 12.35 -12.67
N GLY A 176 -23.10 11.22 -12.92
CA GLY A 176 -22.46 9.92 -12.99
C GLY A 176 -21.45 9.89 -14.15
N ARG A 177 -20.41 9.07 -14.01
CA ARG A 177 -19.45 8.79 -15.06
C ARG A 177 -19.94 7.63 -15.90
N ASP A 178 -19.53 7.62 -17.16
CA ASP A 178 -19.71 6.47 -18.04
C ASP A 178 -18.82 5.31 -17.58
N GLY A 179 -19.27 4.08 -17.85
CA GLY A 179 -18.46 2.88 -17.63
C GLY A 179 -17.33 2.73 -18.65
N ALA A 180 -16.53 1.68 -18.51
CA ALA A 180 -15.50 1.33 -19.48
C ALA A 180 -15.98 0.24 -20.46
N PRO A 181 -15.61 0.27 -21.75
CA PRO A 181 -15.90 -0.84 -22.66
C PRO A 181 -15.16 -2.11 -22.21
N GLY A 182 -15.76 -3.27 -22.45
CA GLY A 182 -15.13 -4.57 -22.26
C GLY A 182 -14.00 -4.79 -23.26
N ALA A 183 -12.94 -5.48 -22.84
CA ALA A 183 -11.88 -5.90 -23.75
C ALA A 183 -12.34 -7.10 -24.60
N ASP A 184 -11.87 -7.17 -25.85
CA ASP A 184 -12.04 -8.37 -26.69
C ASP A 184 -11.20 -9.52 -26.11
N GLY A 185 -11.73 -10.75 -26.20
CA GLY A 185 -11.10 -11.96 -25.69
C GLY A 185 -9.84 -12.34 -26.48
N GLN A 186 -8.92 -13.03 -25.82
CA GLN A 186 -7.61 -13.40 -26.36
C GLN A 186 -7.60 -14.83 -26.90
N LEU A 187 -6.92 -15.02 -28.03
CA LEU A 187 -6.65 -16.32 -28.62
C LEU A 187 -5.35 -16.91 -28.04
N TRP A 188 -5.39 -18.17 -27.66
CA TRP A 188 -4.23 -18.97 -27.26
C TRP A 188 -4.15 -20.17 -28.19
N ILE A 189 -3.01 -20.39 -28.84
CA ILE A 189 -2.86 -21.50 -29.79
C ILE A 189 -1.75 -22.44 -29.36
N VAL A 190 -1.98 -23.74 -29.55
CA VAL A 190 -1.07 -24.81 -29.17
C VAL A 190 -0.89 -25.77 -30.35
N ASN A 191 0.33 -25.88 -30.89
CA ASN A 191 0.64 -26.70 -32.05
C ASN A 191 0.84 -28.19 -31.69
N GLN A 192 -0.14 -28.76 -31.01
CA GLN A 192 -0.30 -30.19 -30.69
C GLN A 192 -1.77 -30.45 -30.39
N LEU A 193 -2.20 -31.70 -30.47
CA LEU A 193 -3.59 -32.08 -30.21
C LEU A 193 -3.81 -32.48 -28.74
N GLU A 194 -2.75 -32.90 -28.07
CA GLU A 194 -2.77 -33.29 -26.67
C GLU A 194 -2.82 -32.04 -25.76
N PRO A 195 -3.70 -32.03 -24.73
CA PRO A 195 -3.73 -30.97 -23.74
C PRO A 195 -2.37 -30.74 -23.09
N LEU A 196 -2.04 -29.48 -22.81
CA LEU A 196 -0.82 -29.15 -22.07
C LEU A 196 -0.85 -29.77 -20.67
N GLN A 197 0.29 -30.30 -20.25
CA GLN A 197 0.42 -30.79 -18.88
C GLN A 197 0.30 -29.62 -17.89
N PRO A 198 -0.28 -29.85 -16.69
CA PRO A 198 -0.28 -28.87 -15.62
C PRO A 198 1.14 -28.38 -15.34
N GLU A 199 1.28 -27.10 -15.06
CA GLU A 199 2.56 -26.49 -14.73
C GLU A 199 2.65 -26.19 -13.24
N THR A 200 3.88 -26.15 -12.72
CA THR A 200 4.20 -25.70 -11.37
C THR A 200 5.35 -24.71 -11.50
N PRO A 201 5.06 -23.48 -11.97
CA PRO A 201 6.12 -22.52 -12.28
C PRO A 201 6.76 -21.95 -11.02
N VAL A 202 6.06 -22.04 -9.87
CA VAL A 202 6.48 -21.49 -8.58
C VAL A 202 6.23 -22.52 -7.50
N ALA A 203 7.19 -22.69 -6.59
CA ALA A 203 7.01 -23.43 -5.36
C ALA A 203 7.64 -22.70 -4.17
N ALA A 204 6.90 -22.60 -3.07
CA ALA A 204 7.43 -22.19 -1.77
C ALA A 204 7.74 -23.45 -0.97
N VAL A 205 9.00 -23.65 -0.60
CA VAL A 205 9.47 -24.88 0.05
C VAL A 205 10.27 -24.52 1.29
N GLY A 206 10.02 -25.19 2.41
CA GLY A 206 10.84 -25.02 3.60
C GLY A 206 12.29 -25.42 3.35
N LEU A 207 13.25 -24.69 3.91
CA LEU A 207 14.68 -24.93 3.68
C LEU A 207 15.10 -26.38 3.97
N SER A 208 14.63 -26.95 5.09
CA SER A 208 14.91 -28.35 5.44
C SER A 208 14.39 -29.33 4.42
N THR A 209 13.24 -29.05 3.81
CA THR A 209 12.70 -29.89 2.74
C THR A 209 13.56 -29.77 1.49
N LEU A 210 13.90 -28.55 1.08
CA LEU A 210 14.71 -28.33 -0.13
C LEU A 210 16.13 -28.90 -0.03
N ALA A 211 16.71 -28.93 1.17
CA ALA A 211 18.02 -29.53 1.41
C ALA A 211 18.01 -31.07 1.29
N ASN A 212 16.87 -31.71 1.57
CA ASN A 212 16.74 -33.17 1.53
C ASN A 212 16.12 -33.67 0.23
N GLN A 213 15.28 -32.85 -0.41
CA GLN A 213 14.54 -33.20 -1.60
C GLN A 213 14.51 -32.02 -2.56
N PRO A 214 15.12 -32.16 -3.77
CA PRO A 214 15.00 -31.15 -4.80
C PRO A 214 13.54 -30.92 -5.20
N VAL A 215 13.19 -29.67 -5.49
CA VAL A 215 11.85 -29.31 -5.99
C VAL A 215 11.86 -29.29 -7.51
N GLN A 216 10.84 -29.92 -8.10
CA GLN A 216 10.61 -29.91 -9.54
C GLN A 216 9.67 -28.77 -9.90
N LEU A 217 10.10 -27.95 -10.85
CA LEU A 217 9.34 -26.85 -11.41
C LEU A 217 9.08 -27.12 -12.88
N SER A 218 7.96 -26.58 -13.38
CA SER A 218 7.62 -26.66 -14.79
C SER A 218 6.86 -25.44 -15.24
N ARG A 219 7.09 -25.00 -16.48
CA ARG A 219 6.41 -23.84 -17.07
C ARG A 219 6.18 -24.06 -18.56
N ASN A 220 4.97 -23.77 -19.01
CA ASN A 220 4.61 -23.66 -20.41
C ASN A 220 5.01 -22.26 -20.89
N LEU A 221 5.81 -22.21 -21.96
CA LEU A 221 6.33 -20.97 -22.53
C LEU A 221 5.43 -20.49 -23.66
N TRP A 222 5.12 -19.20 -23.63
CA TRP A 222 4.22 -18.55 -24.58
C TRP A 222 4.93 -17.38 -25.24
N ALA A 223 4.77 -17.25 -26.56
CA ALA A 223 5.21 -16.10 -27.32
C ALA A 223 3.99 -15.28 -27.74
N GLU A 224 4.02 -13.99 -27.43
CA GLU A 224 3.02 -13.06 -27.93
C GLU A 224 3.26 -12.78 -29.41
N ARG A 225 2.17 -12.80 -30.18
CA ARG A 225 2.13 -12.58 -31.63
C ARG A 225 0.94 -11.70 -31.97
N SER A 226 0.93 -11.12 -33.17
CA SER A 226 -0.16 -10.29 -33.70
C SER A 226 -0.81 -10.91 -34.94
N GLY A 227 -1.98 -10.43 -35.33
CA GLY A 227 -2.73 -10.94 -36.49
C GLY A 227 -3.62 -12.14 -36.17
N ALA A 228 -4.14 -12.25 -34.95
CA ALA A 228 -5.01 -13.35 -34.52
C ALA A 228 -6.23 -13.53 -35.45
N ASN A 229 -6.86 -12.42 -35.85
CA ASN A 229 -8.03 -12.44 -36.72
C ASN A 229 -7.72 -13.00 -38.14
N ALA A 230 -6.45 -12.94 -38.58
CA ALA A 230 -6.02 -13.51 -39.87
C ALA A 230 -5.75 -15.02 -39.81
N LEU A 231 -5.64 -15.60 -38.60
CA LEU A 231 -5.52 -17.04 -38.39
C LEU A 231 -6.87 -17.75 -38.43
N LEU A 232 -7.93 -17.05 -38.05
CA LEU A 232 -9.29 -17.57 -37.89
C LEU A 232 -10.12 -17.41 -39.18
N ALA A 233 -11.36 -17.89 -39.16
CA ALA A 233 -12.30 -17.71 -40.26
C ALA A 233 -12.61 -16.22 -40.48
N LEU A 234 -12.91 -15.86 -41.74
CA LEU A 234 -13.27 -14.49 -42.12
C LEU A 234 -14.47 -13.99 -41.29
N GLY A 235 -14.34 -12.79 -40.72
CA GLY A 235 -15.39 -12.18 -39.88
C GLY A 235 -15.26 -12.52 -38.39
N SER A 236 -14.30 -13.36 -37.99
CA SER A 236 -13.97 -13.55 -36.58
C SER A 236 -13.52 -12.22 -35.95
N ARG A 237 -13.84 -12.07 -34.67
CA ARG A 237 -13.47 -10.92 -33.84
C ARG A 237 -12.89 -11.41 -32.53
N VAL A 238 -11.59 -11.26 -32.40
CA VAL A 238 -10.81 -11.47 -31.18
C VAL A 238 -9.82 -10.32 -31.02
N ASN A 239 -9.18 -10.22 -29.85
CA ASN A 239 -8.00 -9.39 -29.70
C ASN A 239 -6.97 -9.78 -30.77
N ASP A 240 -6.42 -8.80 -31.49
CA ASP A 240 -5.49 -9.08 -32.58
C ASP A 240 -4.15 -9.66 -32.09
N THR A 241 -3.82 -9.43 -30.82
CA THR A 241 -2.71 -10.11 -30.15
C THR A 241 -3.13 -11.48 -29.61
N TYR A 242 -2.30 -12.49 -29.83
CA TYR A 242 -2.54 -13.86 -29.40
C TYR A 242 -1.29 -14.48 -28.79
N GLN A 243 -1.48 -15.53 -28.00
CA GLN A 243 -0.41 -16.28 -27.34
C GLN A 243 -0.17 -17.59 -28.10
N GLU A 244 1.07 -17.81 -28.52
CA GLU A 244 1.50 -19.03 -29.19
C GLU A 244 2.35 -19.87 -28.26
N TYR A 245 1.94 -21.11 -28.02
CA TYR A 245 2.72 -22.06 -27.23
C TYR A 245 4.03 -22.38 -27.96
N THR A 246 5.15 -22.21 -27.26
CA THR A 246 6.50 -22.43 -27.80
C THR A 246 7.18 -23.67 -27.24
N GLY A 247 6.65 -24.23 -26.16
CA GLY A 247 7.19 -25.42 -25.52
C GLY A 247 7.04 -25.37 -24.01
N ARG A 248 7.55 -26.41 -23.35
CA ARG A 248 7.58 -26.52 -21.90
C ARG A 248 9.03 -26.60 -21.45
N VAL A 249 9.33 -25.92 -20.37
CA VAL A 249 10.59 -26.04 -19.66
C VAL A 249 10.34 -26.64 -18.30
N GLU A 250 11.26 -27.50 -17.88
CA GLU A 250 11.27 -28.12 -16.57
C GLU A 250 12.63 -27.82 -15.94
N GLY A 251 12.64 -27.75 -14.62
CA GLY A 251 13.86 -27.44 -13.90
C GLY A 251 13.78 -27.90 -12.47
N THR A 252 14.92 -28.30 -11.95
CA THR A 252 15.06 -28.77 -10.57
C THR A 252 15.79 -27.70 -9.75
N VAL A 253 15.30 -27.39 -8.56
CA VAL A 253 16.05 -26.56 -7.60
C VAL A 253 16.43 -27.40 -6.39
N SER A 254 17.68 -27.33 -5.96
CA SER A 254 18.19 -28.03 -4.77
C SER A 254 19.02 -27.09 -3.91
N LEU A 255 19.03 -27.36 -2.61
CA LEU A 255 19.79 -26.59 -1.62
C LEU A 255 20.96 -27.43 -1.09
N ASP A 256 22.16 -26.90 -1.24
CA ASP A 256 23.38 -27.40 -0.61
C ASP A 256 23.73 -26.51 0.60
N TRP A 257 23.58 -27.05 1.79
CA TRP A 257 23.79 -26.31 3.04
C TRP A 257 25.20 -26.54 3.58
N GLN A 258 26.09 -25.57 3.36
CA GLN A 258 27.48 -25.59 3.81
C GLN A 258 27.75 -24.65 4.99
N ALA A 259 26.73 -23.94 5.47
CA ALA A 259 26.90 -23.02 6.59
C ALA A 259 27.27 -23.79 7.87
N PRO A 260 28.13 -23.20 8.74
CA PRO A 260 28.63 -23.87 9.93
C PRO A 260 27.52 -24.18 10.95
N ARG A 261 26.41 -23.44 10.90
CA ARG A 261 25.26 -23.63 11.79
C ARG A 261 24.25 -24.60 11.17
N PRO A 262 23.66 -25.51 11.97
CA PRO A 262 22.73 -26.49 11.45
C PRO A 262 21.47 -25.82 10.91
N LEU A 263 20.97 -26.32 9.78
CA LEU A 263 19.82 -25.78 9.08
C LEU A 263 18.56 -25.65 9.95
N GLY A 264 18.37 -26.57 10.89
CA GLY A 264 17.25 -26.55 11.84
C GLY A 264 17.15 -25.26 12.67
N THR A 265 18.26 -24.55 12.89
CA THR A 265 18.30 -23.25 13.57
C THR A 265 17.55 -22.17 12.80
N PHE A 266 17.35 -22.34 11.50
CA PHE A 266 16.70 -21.39 10.60
C PHE A 266 15.30 -21.84 10.15
N ALA A 267 14.72 -22.83 10.85
CA ALA A 267 13.36 -23.27 10.59
C ALA A 267 12.35 -22.12 10.76
N GLY A 268 11.32 -22.11 9.90
CA GLY A 268 10.21 -21.15 9.95
C GLY A 268 10.12 -20.18 8.77
N GLY A 269 10.88 -20.41 7.70
CA GLY A 269 10.76 -19.65 6.45
C GLY A 269 10.82 -20.57 5.22
N ASP A 270 10.07 -20.19 4.19
CA ASP A 270 10.04 -20.88 2.91
C ASP A 270 10.91 -20.13 1.90
N ILE A 271 11.74 -20.86 1.17
CA ILE A 271 12.41 -20.34 -0.01
C ILE A 271 11.43 -20.44 -1.18
N ARG A 272 11.21 -19.31 -1.86
CA ARG A 272 10.43 -19.27 -3.09
C ARG A 272 11.34 -19.65 -4.24
N THR A 273 10.96 -20.65 -5.00
CA THR A 273 11.65 -21.10 -6.22
C THR A 273 10.72 -20.91 -7.41
N GLU A 274 11.26 -20.49 -8.55
CA GLU A 274 10.47 -20.15 -9.74
C GLU A 274 11.23 -20.43 -11.04
N ILE A 275 10.52 -20.91 -12.06
CA ILE A 275 10.96 -20.79 -13.47
C ILE A 275 10.35 -19.49 -14.00
N GLN A 276 11.18 -18.54 -14.41
CA GLN A 276 10.78 -17.25 -14.99
C GLN A 276 10.16 -17.42 -16.40
N PRO A 277 9.47 -16.39 -16.94
CA PRO A 277 8.88 -16.46 -18.28
C PRO A 277 9.88 -16.73 -19.41
N ASP A 278 11.16 -16.43 -19.21
CA ASP A 278 12.25 -16.72 -20.14
C ASP A 278 12.84 -18.14 -19.98
N GLY A 279 12.32 -18.94 -19.04
CA GLY A 279 12.79 -20.28 -18.71
C GLY A 279 13.99 -20.33 -17.75
N SER A 280 14.45 -19.19 -17.21
CA SER A 280 15.49 -19.16 -16.20
C SER A 280 14.99 -19.58 -14.82
N LEU A 281 15.81 -20.28 -14.04
CA LEU A 281 15.49 -20.64 -12.66
C LEU A 281 15.90 -19.51 -11.71
N ALA A 282 15.05 -19.22 -10.74
CA ALA A 282 15.27 -18.25 -9.69
C ALA A 282 14.89 -18.81 -8.33
N ALA A 283 15.55 -18.30 -7.30
CA ALA A 283 15.22 -18.59 -5.92
C ALA A 283 15.34 -17.32 -5.07
N THR A 284 14.44 -17.17 -4.11
CA THR A 284 14.35 -16.00 -3.24
C THR A 284 14.14 -16.49 -1.81
N PHE A 285 15.10 -16.16 -0.95
CA PHE A 285 15.01 -16.43 0.48
C PHE A 285 13.97 -15.51 1.14
N PRO A 286 13.34 -15.94 2.24
CA PRO A 286 12.40 -15.10 2.98
C PRO A 286 13.13 -13.96 3.69
N ASP A 287 12.51 -12.78 3.79
CA ASP A 287 13.09 -11.58 4.46
C ASP A 287 13.51 -11.82 5.91
N SER A 288 12.95 -12.84 6.56
CA SER A 288 13.30 -13.25 7.92
C SER A 288 14.66 -13.94 8.04
N LEU A 289 15.29 -14.29 6.92
CA LEU A 289 16.59 -14.94 6.84
C LEU A 289 17.54 -14.16 5.95
N TRP A 290 18.68 -13.77 6.49
CA TRP A 290 19.80 -13.31 5.68
C TRP A 290 20.68 -14.52 5.39
N ALA A 291 20.88 -14.83 4.12
CA ALA A 291 21.77 -15.89 3.67
C ALA A 291 22.85 -15.28 2.78
N ASP A 292 24.09 -15.72 2.99
CA ASP A 292 25.18 -15.58 2.03
C ASP A 292 25.22 -16.86 1.20
N TYR A 293 25.00 -16.73 -0.10
CA TYR A 293 24.80 -17.87 -0.98
C TYR A 293 25.30 -17.61 -2.39
N THR A 294 25.59 -18.69 -3.09
CA THR A 294 25.86 -18.69 -4.53
C THR A 294 24.91 -19.65 -5.22
N THR A 295 24.74 -19.45 -6.53
CA THR A 295 23.90 -20.33 -7.35
C THR A 295 24.73 -20.87 -8.50
N ARG A 296 24.62 -22.17 -8.75
CA ARG A 296 25.24 -22.84 -9.88
C ARG A 296 24.17 -23.54 -10.70
N ARG A 297 24.31 -23.47 -12.02
CA ARG A 297 23.44 -24.19 -12.94
C ARG A 297 24.18 -25.36 -13.58
N GLU A 298 23.56 -26.53 -13.54
CA GLU A 298 24.02 -27.75 -14.19
C GLU A 298 22.86 -28.28 -15.04
N GLY A 299 22.81 -27.85 -16.32
CA GLY A 299 21.68 -28.15 -17.21
C GLY A 299 20.37 -27.50 -16.75
N ASP A 300 19.38 -28.34 -16.46
CA ASP A 300 18.06 -28.00 -15.92
C ASP A 300 18.03 -27.94 -14.38
N GLN A 301 19.14 -28.25 -13.71
CA GLN A 301 19.26 -28.14 -12.26
C GLN A 301 19.93 -26.84 -11.82
N MET A 302 19.34 -26.19 -10.82
CA MET A 302 19.92 -25.08 -10.06
C MET A 302 20.27 -25.57 -8.66
N VAL A 303 21.54 -25.44 -8.29
CA VAL A 303 22.04 -25.72 -6.94
C VAL A 303 22.31 -24.40 -6.23
N ILE A 304 21.67 -24.20 -5.09
CA ILE A 304 21.89 -23.05 -4.20
C ILE A 304 22.84 -23.51 -3.11
N THR A 305 24.03 -22.91 -3.02
CA THR A 305 24.99 -23.22 -1.96
C THR A 305 25.00 -22.09 -0.94
N VAL A 306 24.54 -22.38 0.28
CA VAL A 306 24.53 -21.41 1.39
C VAL A 306 25.77 -21.63 2.26
N THR A 307 26.59 -20.60 2.40
CA THR A 307 27.85 -20.63 3.17
C THR A 307 27.72 -20.00 4.55
N ASN A 308 26.75 -19.09 4.72
CA ASN A 308 26.45 -18.48 6.01
C ASN A 308 25.00 -17.99 6.04
N ALA A 309 24.39 -17.95 7.22
CA ALA A 309 23.02 -17.48 7.36
C ALA A 309 22.77 -16.97 8.78
N VAL A 310 21.96 -15.92 8.95
CA VAL A 310 21.52 -15.35 10.24
C VAL A 310 20.01 -15.05 10.17
N ARG A 311 19.29 -15.11 11.30
CA ARG A 311 17.90 -14.62 11.34
C ARG A 311 17.92 -13.09 11.32
N ALA A 312 17.11 -12.48 10.46
CA ALA A 312 17.04 -11.02 10.34
C ALA A 312 16.67 -10.35 11.69
N SER A 313 15.82 -11.00 12.48
CA SER A 313 15.42 -10.54 13.82
C SER A 313 16.56 -10.49 14.84
N ASP A 314 17.63 -11.25 14.62
CA ASP A 314 18.77 -11.37 15.54
C ASP A 314 19.93 -10.43 15.16
N VAL A 315 19.93 -9.89 13.93
CA VAL A 315 20.97 -8.99 13.44
C VAL A 315 21.09 -7.73 14.29
N THR A 316 19.97 -7.11 14.68
CA THR A 316 19.96 -5.84 15.42
C THR A 316 19.63 -6.04 16.90
N ARG A 317 20.17 -7.09 17.50
CA ARG A 317 20.03 -7.36 18.95
C ARG A 317 21.31 -6.97 19.69
N LEU A 318 21.75 -5.75 19.50
CA LEU A 318 22.87 -5.17 20.25
C LEU A 318 22.37 -4.42 21.47
N ALA A 319 23.17 -4.46 22.54
CA ALA A 319 22.98 -3.64 23.73
C ALA A 319 24.27 -2.91 24.06
N LEU A 320 24.14 -1.65 24.48
CA LEU A 320 25.26 -0.90 25.01
C LEU A 320 25.57 -1.41 26.42
N GLY A 321 26.80 -1.89 26.61
CA GLY A 321 27.35 -2.33 27.88
C GLY A 321 27.92 -1.16 28.68
N THR A 322 28.99 -1.43 29.43
CA THR A 322 29.66 -0.39 30.22
C THR A 322 30.48 0.55 29.34
N VAL A 323 30.38 1.84 29.62
CA VAL A 323 31.35 2.87 29.21
C VAL A 323 32.21 3.15 30.43
N GLN A 324 33.52 2.96 30.33
CA GLN A 324 34.41 2.99 31.49
C GLN A 324 35.82 3.48 31.13
N GLY A 325 36.54 3.96 32.13
CA GLY A 325 37.87 4.53 31.96
C GLY A 325 37.82 6.02 31.59
N SER A 326 38.99 6.61 31.36
CA SER A 326 39.15 8.02 30.98
C SER A 326 40.43 8.21 30.17
N GLY A 327 40.54 9.33 29.46
CA GLY A 327 41.66 9.63 28.59
C GLY A 327 41.90 8.52 27.57
N ALA A 328 43.15 8.06 27.45
CA ALA A 328 43.54 7.02 26.50
C ALA A 328 42.97 5.62 26.81
N ASN A 329 42.43 5.40 28.01
CA ASN A 329 41.88 4.13 28.48
C ASN A 329 40.35 4.10 28.48
N LEU A 330 39.69 5.14 27.95
CA LEU A 330 38.24 5.15 27.80
C LEU A 330 37.83 4.06 26.80
N SER A 331 36.96 3.14 27.21
CA SER A 331 36.37 2.14 26.33
C SER A 331 34.86 2.06 26.49
N ALA A 332 34.19 1.67 25.41
CA ALA A 332 32.77 1.38 25.39
C ALA A 332 32.56 -0.07 24.96
N ALA A 333 31.70 -0.80 25.68
CA ALA A 333 31.35 -2.16 25.32
C ALA A 333 30.02 -2.20 24.57
N VAL A 334 29.94 -2.99 23.49
CA VAL A 334 28.68 -3.34 22.83
C VAL A 334 28.52 -4.85 22.89
N ILE A 335 27.39 -5.32 23.41
CA ILE A 335 27.08 -6.73 23.61
C ILE A 335 26.11 -7.18 22.52
N ASP A 336 26.46 -8.23 21.80
CA ASP A 336 25.58 -8.93 20.89
C ASP A 336 24.75 -9.96 21.67
N LEU A 337 23.48 -9.63 21.90
CA LEU A 337 22.57 -10.48 22.67
C LEU A 337 22.18 -11.76 21.92
N ALA A 338 22.31 -11.77 20.60
CA ALA A 338 22.03 -12.95 19.78
C ALA A 338 23.28 -13.76 19.44
N SER A 339 24.47 -13.24 19.74
CA SER A 339 25.77 -13.89 19.45
C SER A 339 25.96 -14.19 17.95
N GLU A 340 25.51 -13.27 17.10
CA GLU A 340 25.57 -13.38 15.63
C GLU A 340 26.83 -12.76 15.02
N SER A 341 27.61 -12.03 15.83
CA SER A 341 28.75 -11.21 15.39
C SER A 341 29.84 -11.97 14.65
N GLU A 342 30.05 -13.25 14.96
CA GLU A 342 31.03 -14.09 14.24
C GLU A 342 30.61 -14.35 12.78
N TYR A 343 29.32 -14.28 12.50
CA TYR A 343 28.73 -14.56 11.19
C TYR A 343 28.38 -13.30 10.41
N LEU A 344 28.67 -12.11 10.96
CA LEU A 344 28.27 -10.82 10.40
C LEU A 344 29.48 -9.91 10.23
N THR A 345 29.50 -9.12 9.17
CA THR A 345 30.37 -7.95 9.14
C THR A 345 29.73 -6.85 9.99
N THR A 346 30.46 -6.32 10.97
CA THR A 346 29.99 -5.23 11.84
C THR A 346 30.93 -4.04 11.75
N GLN A 347 30.40 -2.87 11.39
CA GLN A 347 31.11 -1.59 11.44
C GLN A 347 30.42 -0.67 12.45
N PHE A 348 31.20 0.00 13.31
CA PHE A 348 30.66 0.98 14.24
C PHE A 348 30.90 2.40 13.73
N ARG A 349 29.87 3.23 13.79
CA ARG A 349 29.96 4.68 13.72
C ARG A 349 29.74 5.25 15.11
N LEU A 350 30.47 6.30 15.43
CA LEU A 350 30.39 6.92 16.74
C LEU A 350 30.23 8.42 16.61
N THR A 351 29.24 8.95 17.30
CA THR A 351 29.11 10.37 17.59
C THR A 351 29.40 10.58 19.07
N LEU A 352 30.48 11.28 19.38
CA LEU A 352 30.87 11.64 20.73
C LEU A 352 30.71 13.15 20.92
N LYS A 353 29.91 13.53 21.91
CA LYS A 353 29.75 14.92 22.33
C LYS A 353 30.16 15.07 23.79
N THR A 354 30.86 16.14 24.12
CA THR A 354 31.34 16.40 25.48
C THR A 354 30.93 17.79 25.94
N THR A 355 30.83 18.00 27.26
CA THR A 355 30.58 19.31 27.84
C THR A 355 31.37 19.46 29.15
N ARG A 356 31.79 20.70 29.41
CA ARG A 356 32.40 21.10 30.69
C ARG A 356 31.37 21.63 31.69
N ASP A 357 30.15 21.89 31.22
CA ASP A 357 29.04 22.28 32.08
C ASP A 357 28.59 21.06 32.89
N ASP A 358 28.29 21.22 34.18
CA ASP A 358 27.61 20.16 34.94
C ASP A 358 26.12 20.14 34.52
N PRO A 359 25.61 19.06 33.88
CA PRO A 359 24.20 18.95 33.50
C PRO A 359 23.23 18.98 34.68
N ARG A 360 23.71 18.77 35.91
CA ARG A 360 22.91 18.89 37.15
C ARG A 360 22.66 20.35 37.52
N ASP A 361 23.62 21.23 37.26
CA ASP A 361 23.57 22.65 37.61
C ASP A 361 23.08 23.52 36.45
N ASN A 362 23.38 23.12 35.21
CA ASN A 362 22.92 23.80 34.01
C ASN A 362 21.83 22.97 33.31
N ARG A 363 20.60 23.52 33.23
CA ARG A 363 19.48 22.87 32.52
C ARG A 363 19.66 22.78 31.00
N ARG A 364 20.65 23.48 30.43
CA ARG A 364 20.99 23.48 29.00
C ARG A 364 22.51 23.45 28.81
N PRO A 365 23.19 22.37 29.21
CA PRO A 365 24.63 22.26 29.06
C PRO A 365 24.99 22.24 27.57
N ARG A 366 26.01 23.01 27.19
CA ARG A 366 26.42 23.10 25.79
C ARG A 366 27.36 21.94 25.45
N TYR A 367 26.82 20.93 24.80
CA TYR A 367 27.60 19.82 24.24
C TYR A 367 28.28 20.22 22.93
N VAL A 368 29.55 19.81 22.77
CA VAL A 368 30.34 19.99 21.55
C VAL A 368 30.67 18.61 20.99
N THR A 369 30.38 18.40 19.70
CA THR A 369 30.80 17.18 18.99
C THR A 369 32.32 17.17 18.85
N VAL A 370 32.95 16.12 19.37
CA VAL A 370 34.41 15.93 19.32
C VAL A 370 34.80 14.79 18.38
N TYR A 371 33.87 13.88 18.06
CA TYR A 371 34.03 12.83 17.06
C TYR A 371 32.68 12.53 16.41
N ASP A 372 32.67 12.32 15.10
CA ASP A 372 31.50 11.91 14.31
C ASP A 372 31.99 11.20 13.03
N ASP A 373 32.38 9.94 13.19
CA ASP A 373 32.87 9.13 12.08
C ASP A 373 32.79 7.62 12.38
N VAL A 374 33.19 6.79 11.41
CA VAL A 374 33.44 5.35 11.57
C VAL A 374 34.55 5.13 12.58
N VAL A 375 34.37 4.19 13.51
CA VAL A 375 35.43 3.76 14.43
C VAL A 375 36.43 2.89 13.64
N PRO A 376 37.73 3.24 13.62
CA PRO A 376 38.75 2.43 12.95
C PRO A 376 38.73 0.98 13.43
N ALA A 377 38.88 0.03 12.51
CA ALA A 377 38.71 -1.40 12.79
C ALA A 377 39.73 -1.92 13.83
N GLU A 378 40.94 -1.35 13.85
CA GLU A 378 41.99 -1.65 14.83
C GLU A 378 41.66 -1.19 16.26
N LEU A 379 40.64 -0.33 16.42
CA LEU A 379 40.14 0.11 17.73
C LEU A 379 38.92 -0.68 18.19
N VAL A 380 38.52 -1.71 17.43
CA VAL A 380 37.40 -2.59 17.75
C VAL A 380 37.94 -4.00 17.94
N SER A 381 37.70 -4.58 19.12
CA SER A 381 38.02 -5.99 19.40
C SER A 381 36.75 -6.76 19.78
N LEU A 382 36.56 -7.93 19.17
CA LEU A 382 35.48 -8.85 19.52
C LEU A 382 36.04 -9.99 20.37
N THR A 383 35.42 -10.24 21.53
CA THR A 383 35.72 -11.41 22.38
C THR A 383 34.40 -12.07 22.77
N GLY A 384 34.15 -13.28 22.24
CA GLY A 384 32.84 -13.92 22.33
C GLY A 384 31.78 -13.06 21.65
N ASN A 385 30.76 -12.64 22.40
CA ASN A 385 29.69 -11.76 21.91
C ASN A 385 29.84 -10.29 22.32
N ARG A 386 31.03 -9.89 22.81
CA ARG A 386 31.29 -8.53 23.30
C ARG A 386 32.30 -7.82 22.41
N PHE A 387 31.88 -6.72 21.81
CA PHE A 387 32.78 -5.74 21.23
C PHE A 387 33.29 -4.80 22.31
N GLU A 388 34.59 -4.51 22.28
CA GLU A 388 35.21 -3.41 23.00
C GLU A 388 35.72 -2.39 22.00
N LEU A 389 35.24 -1.16 22.15
CA LEU A 389 35.60 -0.01 21.32
C LEU A 389 36.54 0.87 22.13
N ALA A 390 37.78 1.03 21.66
CA ALA A 390 38.81 1.84 22.31
C ALA A 390 38.61 3.35 22.04
N VAL A 391 37.50 3.91 22.54
CA VAL A 391 37.08 5.31 22.35
C VAL A 391 38.18 6.31 22.71
N GLY A 392 38.97 6.03 23.74
CA GLY A 392 40.09 6.87 24.19
C GLY A 392 41.26 6.99 23.20
N ARG A 393 41.28 6.13 22.18
CA ARG A 393 42.33 6.06 21.15
C ARG A 393 41.88 6.60 19.80
N LEU A 394 40.68 7.17 19.71
CA LEU A 394 40.18 7.83 18.51
C LEU A 394 41.11 8.99 18.12
N PRO A 395 41.18 9.34 16.81
CA PRO A 395 42.04 10.41 16.30
C PRO A 395 41.48 11.80 16.62
N ILE A 396 41.39 12.12 17.91
CA ILE A 396 40.85 13.38 18.45
C ILE A 396 41.79 13.98 19.51
N ASP A 397 41.65 15.28 19.78
CA ASP A 397 42.28 15.87 20.97
C ASP A 397 41.72 15.19 22.23
N ARG A 398 42.59 14.82 23.16
CA ARG A 398 42.24 14.07 24.38
C ARG A 398 41.79 14.97 25.53
N GLY A 399 41.99 16.29 25.43
CA GLY A 399 41.51 17.25 26.41
C GLY A 399 40.03 17.07 26.83
N PRO A 400 39.10 16.73 25.91
CA PRO A 400 37.69 16.45 26.22
C PRO A 400 37.40 15.07 26.84
N LEU A 401 38.39 14.19 27.00
CA LEU A 401 38.22 12.84 27.58
C LEU A 401 38.72 12.74 29.03
N THR A 402 38.99 13.87 29.68
CA THR A 402 39.49 13.90 31.05
C THR A 402 38.40 13.46 32.04
N ARG A 403 38.83 12.84 33.14
CA ARG A 403 37.94 12.41 34.24
C ARG A 403 37.08 13.57 34.71
N GLY A 404 35.79 13.32 34.90
CA GLY A 404 34.81 14.33 35.31
C GLY A 404 34.15 15.08 34.15
N THR A 405 34.54 14.83 32.90
CA THR A 405 33.86 15.41 31.73
C THR A 405 32.55 14.67 31.46
N TYR A 406 31.47 15.42 31.25
CA TYR A 406 30.19 14.85 30.87
C TYR A 406 30.15 14.61 29.37
N ALA A 407 29.59 13.47 28.96
CA ALA A 407 29.56 13.07 27.57
C ALA A 407 28.24 12.41 27.17
N GLN A 408 27.95 12.53 25.87
CA GLN A 408 26.92 11.80 25.15
C GLN A 408 27.61 10.98 24.07
N LEU A 409 27.35 9.69 24.09
CA LEU A 409 27.89 8.71 23.17
C LEU A 409 26.71 8.14 22.37
N GLU A 410 26.74 8.27 21.06
CA GLU A 410 25.80 7.59 20.16
C GLU A 410 26.61 6.66 19.27
N ILE A 411 26.37 5.36 19.42
CA ILE A 411 27.02 4.30 18.65
C ILE A 411 25.99 3.75 17.67
N THR A 412 26.27 3.83 16.38
CA THR A 412 25.49 3.16 15.34
C THR A 412 26.27 1.97 14.82
N ALA A 413 25.75 0.77 15.06
CA ALA A 413 26.29 -0.44 14.48
C ALA A 413 25.63 -0.70 13.12
N VAL A 414 26.46 -0.85 12.09
CA VAL A 414 26.07 -1.24 10.74
C VAL A 414 26.45 -2.70 10.56
N ARG A 415 25.47 -3.58 10.32
CA ARG A 415 25.66 -5.02 10.17
C ARG A 415 25.25 -5.49 8.79
N SER A 416 26.03 -6.39 8.19
CA SER A 416 25.75 -6.93 6.85
C SER A 416 26.15 -8.39 6.69
N LEU A 417 25.42 -9.09 5.82
CA LEU A 417 25.69 -10.46 5.34
C LEU A 417 25.20 -10.62 3.91
N GLY A 418 26.09 -11.00 2.98
CA GLY A 418 25.79 -10.99 1.56
C GLY A 418 25.30 -9.60 1.12
N ASP A 419 24.16 -9.55 0.44
CA ASP A 419 23.52 -8.31 -0.01
C ASP A 419 22.66 -7.63 1.08
N ASN A 420 22.49 -8.25 2.25
CA ASN A 420 21.64 -7.72 3.32
C ASN A 420 22.40 -6.77 4.25
N ARG A 421 21.71 -5.73 4.73
CA ARG A 421 22.26 -4.71 5.64
C ARG A 421 21.21 -4.12 6.58
N ALA A 422 21.61 -3.82 7.81
CA ALA A 422 20.78 -3.17 8.83
C ALA A 422 21.64 -2.30 9.76
N GLU A 423 21.00 -1.34 10.42
CA GLU A 423 21.65 -0.40 11.32
C GLU A 423 20.90 -0.35 12.66
N GLN A 424 21.66 -0.22 13.75
CA GLN A 424 21.10 -0.04 15.09
C GLN A 424 21.87 1.05 15.84
N ALA A 425 21.16 2.10 16.24
CA ALA A 425 21.68 3.16 17.09
C ALA A 425 21.49 2.84 18.57
N MET A 426 22.49 3.15 19.38
CA MET A 426 22.51 2.99 20.83
C MET A 426 23.12 4.24 21.46
N SER A 427 22.52 4.75 22.53
CA SER A 427 22.96 5.98 23.18
C SER A 427 23.31 5.78 24.65
N TRP A 428 24.35 6.48 25.11
CA TRP A 428 24.69 6.63 26.51
C TRP A 428 24.95 8.09 26.85
N GLN A 429 24.58 8.48 28.06
CA GLN A 429 24.92 9.78 28.63
C GLN A 429 25.44 9.56 30.05
N GLY A 430 26.56 10.19 30.37
CA GLY A 430 27.14 10.09 31.69
C GLY A 430 28.40 10.92 31.82
N GLN A 431 29.23 10.55 32.78
CA GLN A 431 30.49 11.20 33.11
C GLN A 431 31.61 10.16 33.07
N PHE A 432 32.75 10.53 32.51
CA PHE A 432 33.95 9.67 32.44
C PHE A 432 34.74 9.62 33.75
#